data_AF-A0A7I8WTK1-F1
#
_entry.id   AF-A0A7I8WTK1-F1
#
_cell.length_a   1.000
_cell.length_b   1.000
_cell.length_c   1.000
_cell.angle_alpha   90.00
_cell.angle_beta   90.00
_cell.angle_gamma   90.00
#
_symmetry.space_group_name_H-M   'P 1'
#
loop_
_entity.id
_entity.type
_entity.pdbx_description
1 polymer ?
#
loop_
_entity_poly.entity_id
_entity_poly.type
_entity_poly.pdbx_seq_one_letter_code
_entity_poly.pdbx_strand_id
1 'polypeptide(L)'
;MAGFDPFKTDLYFFDDLTRQKANDLLRCSEVGTFLVRTSTSDPSNLSLSLRISYDEDNSIRHYFIQKTKSDAGKWIVSLNGKDFPDLSYLIQYYMEVPLGHTQLLKPVPKEAICHVVGLYRFYGERITDLPFDVNEALEIISKPEESWWVARNVLGDVGLVPVTYMDFIMIDDNIVEEDDILEGCACTGTCTFENGCNCLIYKKNYNGSGRLIDEFNSINPVLECHDECKCDSECSNRLVGNGCKKKLDPFYDQIKGYGLKASESIYPKEFVIEYKGEVISEEEAWRRAKKYKDDGREHNYIYTINEHLEDRIQRTFIDATSFGGLARFINHSCSPNLTPVVVRCGRISPQLALFANKVINAGDELCYDYGSSSDPVGGGKKCHCGASDCRGFLPSGSYGKI
;
A
#
# COMPACT_ATOMS: atom_id res chain seq x y z
N MET A 1 29.84 -16.14 9.81
CA MET A 1 28.38 -16.29 9.93
C MET A 1 27.84 -14.89 10.16
N ALA A 2 26.88 -14.45 9.35
CA ALA A 2 26.34 -13.10 9.48
C ALA A 2 25.63 -12.98 10.85
N GLY A 3 26.28 -12.29 11.79
CA GLY A 3 25.67 -11.94 13.06
C GLY A 3 24.68 -10.79 12.83
N PHE A 4 23.54 -10.82 13.53
CA PHE A 4 22.63 -9.68 13.54
C PHE A 4 23.28 -8.50 14.29
N ASP A 5 22.85 -7.27 13.98
CA ASP A 5 23.35 -6.07 14.65
C ASP A 5 22.63 -5.86 16.00
N PRO A 6 23.32 -5.98 17.15
CA PRO A 6 22.71 -5.81 18.47
C PRO A 6 22.35 -4.35 18.77
N PHE A 7 22.77 -3.37 17.96
CA PHE A 7 22.42 -1.96 18.16
C PHE A 7 21.12 -1.57 17.44
N LYS A 8 20.59 -2.43 16.56
CA LYS A 8 19.27 -2.25 15.94
C LYS A 8 18.18 -2.83 16.84
N THR A 9 17.91 -2.15 17.96
CA THR A 9 16.99 -2.64 19.00
C THR A 9 15.60 -3.00 18.46
N ASP A 10 15.11 -2.26 17.47
CA ASP A 10 13.81 -2.48 16.85
C ASP A 10 13.68 -3.84 16.13
N LEU A 11 14.78 -4.54 15.82
CA LEU A 11 14.74 -5.84 15.15
C LEU A 11 14.47 -7.00 16.10
N TYR A 12 14.73 -6.83 17.39
CA TYR A 12 14.59 -7.90 18.38
C TYR A 12 13.71 -7.52 19.58
N PHE A 13 13.30 -6.26 19.69
CA PHE A 13 12.37 -5.79 20.71
C PHE A 13 10.91 -5.80 20.23
N PHE A 14 10.01 -6.34 21.06
CA PHE A 14 8.58 -6.47 20.83
C PHE A 14 7.80 -5.90 22.03
N ASP A 15 7.16 -4.74 21.85
CA ASP A 15 6.58 -3.98 22.97
C ASP A 15 5.36 -4.69 23.60
N ASP A 16 4.40 -5.13 22.77
CA ASP A 16 3.12 -5.71 23.19
C ASP A 16 3.04 -7.24 23.00
N LEU A 17 4.15 -7.95 23.20
CA LEU A 17 4.18 -9.41 23.02
C LEU A 17 3.92 -10.16 24.34
N THR A 18 2.90 -11.00 24.36
CA THR A 18 2.61 -11.85 25.53
C THR A 18 3.63 -12.98 25.66
N ARG A 19 3.78 -13.52 26.88
CA ARG A 19 4.63 -14.70 27.11
C ARG A 19 4.22 -15.90 26.27
N GLN A 20 2.91 -16.12 26.09
CA GLN A 20 2.39 -17.22 25.28
C GLN A 20 2.79 -17.06 23.81
N LYS A 21 2.52 -15.89 23.21
CA LYS A 21 2.88 -15.63 21.81
C LYS A 21 4.39 -15.70 21.56
N ALA A 22 5.19 -15.28 22.55
CA ALA A 22 6.65 -15.47 22.51
C ALA A 22 7.05 -16.94 22.49
N ASN A 23 6.36 -17.81 23.23
CA ASN A 23 6.62 -19.25 23.15
C ASN A 23 6.25 -19.81 21.78
N ASP A 24 5.10 -19.42 21.24
CA ASP A 24 4.62 -19.91 19.95
C ASP A 24 5.59 -19.54 18.81
N LEU A 25 6.07 -18.29 18.77
CA LEU A 25 7.06 -17.81 17.80
C LEU A 25 8.40 -18.57 17.89
N LEU A 26 8.84 -18.89 19.11
CA LEU A 26 10.11 -19.60 19.33
C LEU A 26 9.98 -21.12 19.16
N ARG A 27 8.77 -21.68 19.19
CA ARG A 27 8.55 -23.13 19.23
C ARG A 27 9.14 -23.88 18.03
N CYS A 28 9.08 -23.27 16.85
CA CYS A 28 9.58 -23.85 15.60
C CYS A 28 10.91 -23.24 15.13
N SER A 29 11.59 -22.49 16.00
CA SER A 29 12.85 -21.81 15.69
C SER A 29 14.09 -22.64 16.02
N GLU A 30 15.23 -22.26 15.45
CA GLU A 30 16.53 -22.87 15.79
C GLU A 30 16.97 -22.53 17.22
N VAL A 31 17.73 -23.43 17.84
CA VAL A 31 18.37 -23.16 19.14
C VAL A 31 19.29 -21.94 19.01
N GLY A 32 19.21 -21.03 20.00
CA GLY A 32 19.88 -19.73 19.96
C GLY A 32 19.03 -18.60 19.36
N THR A 33 17.82 -18.90 18.86
CA THR A 33 16.87 -17.86 18.43
C THR A 33 16.24 -17.18 19.65
N PHE A 34 16.14 -15.85 19.65
CA PHE A 34 15.65 -15.08 20.80
C PHE A 34 14.75 -13.90 20.44
N LEU A 35 14.08 -13.34 21.44
CA LEU A 35 13.40 -12.04 21.35
C LEU A 35 13.40 -11.35 22.71
N VAL A 36 13.29 -10.03 22.72
CA VAL A 36 13.08 -9.23 23.93
C VAL A 36 11.68 -8.62 23.90
N ARG A 37 11.00 -8.64 25.03
CA ARG A 37 9.65 -8.08 25.18
C ARG A 37 9.47 -7.38 26.51
N THR A 38 8.42 -6.58 26.64
CA THR A 38 8.00 -6.05 27.94
C THR A 38 7.58 -7.19 28.87
N SER A 39 7.94 -7.10 30.16
CA SER A 39 7.61 -8.12 31.14
C SER A 39 6.11 -8.11 31.46
N THR A 40 5.46 -9.26 31.30
CA THR A 40 4.02 -9.41 31.55
C THR A 40 3.65 -9.26 33.02
N SER A 41 4.55 -9.63 33.94
CA SER A 41 4.33 -9.52 35.39
C SER A 41 4.67 -8.14 35.94
N ASP A 42 5.50 -7.37 35.24
CA ASP A 42 5.91 -6.03 35.64
C ASP A 42 6.32 -5.23 34.40
N PRO A 43 5.43 -4.40 33.84
CA PRO A 43 5.68 -3.63 32.62
C PRO A 43 6.82 -2.62 32.71
N SER A 44 7.33 -2.31 33.92
CA SER A 44 8.51 -1.45 34.08
C SER A 44 9.82 -2.15 33.68
N ASN A 45 9.78 -3.48 33.55
CA ASN A 45 10.91 -4.36 33.29
C ASN A 45 10.74 -5.12 31.96
N LEU A 46 11.80 -5.80 31.52
CA LEU A 46 11.83 -6.53 30.24
C LEU A 46 12.01 -8.04 30.47
N SER A 47 11.77 -8.82 29.42
CA SER A 47 11.99 -10.26 29.41
C SER A 47 12.67 -10.70 28.11
N LEU A 48 13.79 -11.41 28.24
CA LEU A 48 14.48 -12.07 27.13
C LEU A 48 14.00 -13.51 27.03
N SER A 49 13.38 -13.87 25.91
CA SER A 49 12.92 -15.24 25.64
C SER A 49 13.89 -15.89 24.65
N LEU A 50 14.37 -17.10 24.97
CA LEU A 50 15.43 -17.79 24.23
C LEU A 50 15.06 -19.25 23.99
N ARG A 51 15.21 -19.72 22.75
CA ARG A 51 15.15 -21.14 22.39
C ARG A 51 16.46 -21.82 22.81
N ILE A 52 16.38 -22.73 23.78
CA ILE A 52 17.55 -23.38 24.40
C ILE A 52 17.73 -24.86 24.02
N SER A 53 16.69 -25.56 23.55
CA SER A 53 16.77 -26.97 23.10
C SER A 53 15.82 -27.25 21.93
N TYR A 54 16.06 -28.34 21.20
CA TYR A 54 15.11 -28.89 20.22
C TYR A 54 14.01 -29.74 20.87
N ASP A 55 14.20 -30.17 22.12
CA ASP A 55 13.24 -31.01 22.84
C ASP A 55 11.87 -30.31 23.00
N GLU A 56 10.77 -31.05 22.84
CA GLU A 56 9.43 -30.43 22.96
C GLU A 56 9.16 -29.90 24.37
N ASP A 57 9.73 -30.55 25.39
CA ASP A 57 9.61 -30.14 26.77
C ASP A 57 10.67 -29.10 27.15
N ASN A 58 10.23 -27.95 27.65
CA ASN A 58 11.07 -26.93 28.28
C ASN A 58 12.15 -26.33 27.35
N SER A 59 11.90 -26.31 26.04
CA SER A 59 12.83 -25.78 25.03
C SER A 59 12.98 -24.27 25.03
N ILE A 60 12.16 -23.53 25.76
CA ILE A 60 12.16 -22.07 25.78
C ILE A 60 12.33 -21.57 27.20
N ARG A 61 13.27 -20.65 27.40
CA ARG A 61 13.53 -20.01 28.70
C ARG A 61 13.31 -18.52 28.61
N HIS A 62 12.67 -17.97 29.64
CA HIS A 62 12.47 -16.53 29.78
C HIS A 62 13.33 -16.01 30.93
N TYR A 63 14.21 -15.07 30.62
CA TYR A 63 15.05 -14.38 31.58
C TYR A 63 14.42 -13.02 31.90
N PHE A 64 14.42 -12.66 33.17
CA PHE A 64 13.98 -11.33 33.61
C PHE A 64 15.12 -10.34 33.45
N ILE A 65 14.84 -9.23 32.78
CA ILE A 65 15.76 -8.10 32.65
C ILE A 65 15.20 -6.96 33.49
N GLN A 66 15.94 -6.57 34.52
CA GLN A 66 15.56 -5.46 35.37
C GLN A 66 15.98 -4.14 34.73
N LYS A 67 15.10 -3.14 34.72
CA LYS A 67 15.37 -1.79 34.26
C LYS A 67 15.38 -0.85 35.46
N THR A 68 16.51 -0.23 35.73
CA THR A 68 16.70 0.67 36.88
C THR A 68 17.33 1.98 36.42
N LYS A 69 17.19 3.04 37.22
CA LYS A 69 18.00 4.24 37.05
C LYS A 69 19.26 4.11 37.90
N SER A 70 20.41 4.30 37.28
CA SER A 70 21.68 4.49 37.97
C SER A 70 21.68 5.74 38.83
N ASP A 71 22.65 5.86 39.74
CA ASP A 71 22.85 7.03 40.61
C ASP A 71 23.03 8.34 39.82
N ALA A 72 23.50 8.25 38.57
CA ALA A 72 23.63 9.36 37.64
C ALA A 72 22.32 9.69 36.87
N GLY A 73 21.21 9.04 37.20
CA GLY A 73 19.89 9.23 36.58
C GLY A 73 19.71 8.58 35.21
N LYS A 74 20.73 7.89 34.68
CA LYS A 74 20.65 7.15 33.41
C LYS A 74 19.98 5.80 33.62
N TRP A 75 19.11 5.39 32.71
CA TRP A 75 18.56 4.05 32.69
C TRP A 75 19.67 3.03 32.38
N ILE A 76 19.67 1.92 33.11
CA ILE A 76 20.51 0.73 32.89
C ILE A 76 19.63 -0.51 32.88
N VAL A 77 20.16 -1.59 32.33
CA VAL A 77 19.50 -2.91 32.36
C VAL A 77 20.39 -3.94 33.02
N SER A 78 19.78 -4.85 33.79
CA SER A 78 20.48 -5.87 34.53
C SER A 78 19.88 -7.25 34.25
N LEU A 79 20.74 -8.24 34.04
CA LEU A 79 20.34 -9.64 33.87
C LEU A 79 21.35 -10.55 34.58
N ASN A 80 20.83 -11.51 35.37
CA ASN A 80 21.64 -12.42 36.19
C ASN A 80 22.67 -11.70 37.09
N GLY A 81 22.31 -10.54 37.64
CA GLY A 81 23.18 -9.75 38.53
C GLY A 81 24.30 -8.99 37.83
N LYS A 82 24.30 -8.93 36.50
CA LYS A 82 25.23 -8.11 35.71
C LYS A 82 24.51 -6.92 35.10
N ASP A 83 25.10 -5.73 35.26
CA ASP A 83 24.57 -4.47 34.76
C ASP A 83 25.17 -4.11 33.40
N PHE A 84 24.34 -3.52 32.54
CA PHE A 84 24.72 -3.06 31.21
C PHE A 84 24.18 -1.63 30.96
N PRO A 85 24.88 -0.81 30.17
CA PRO A 85 24.44 0.55 29.86
C PRO A 85 23.05 0.62 29.24
N ASP A 86 22.75 -0.29 28.31
CA ASP A 86 21.46 -0.42 27.65
C ASP A 86 21.28 -1.84 27.11
N LEU A 87 20.13 -2.07 26.48
CA LEU A 87 19.76 -3.37 25.94
C LEU A 87 20.72 -3.87 24.85
N SER A 88 21.27 -2.98 24.03
CA SER A 88 22.19 -3.34 22.94
C SER A 88 23.47 -3.96 23.48
N TYR A 89 24.05 -3.36 24.52
CA TYR A 89 25.26 -3.90 25.18
C TYR A 89 24.99 -5.21 25.90
N LEU A 90 23.79 -5.38 26.48
CA LEU A 90 23.37 -6.66 27.07
C LEU A 90 23.32 -7.75 26.01
N ILE A 91 22.65 -7.48 24.88
CA ILE A 91 22.52 -8.45 23.79
C ILE A 91 23.89 -8.77 23.17
N GLN A 92 24.70 -7.75 22.87
CA GLN A 92 26.06 -7.93 22.37
C GLN A 92 26.90 -8.84 23.27
N TYR A 93 26.80 -8.68 24.60
CA TYR A 93 27.51 -9.54 25.54
C TYR A 93 27.04 -11.00 25.48
N TYR A 94 25.73 -11.24 25.44
CA TYR A 94 25.18 -12.60 25.43
C TYR A 94 25.16 -13.29 24.05
N MET A 95 25.55 -12.58 22.98
CA MET A 95 25.96 -13.21 21.73
C MET A 95 27.27 -14.00 21.90
N GLU A 96 28.19 -13.50 22.73
CA GLU A 96 29.49 -14.13 22.97
C GLU A 96 29.48 -15.04 24.22
N VAL A 97 28.68 -14.69 25.24
CA VAL A 97 28.63 -15.43 26.51
C VAL A 97 27.32 -16.20 26.62
N PRO A 98 27.32 -17.54 26.74
CA PRO A 98 26.09 -18.32 26.82
C PRO A 98 25.24 -18.01 28.07
N LEU A 99 23.92 -17.98 27.87
CA LEU A 99 22.94 -18.01 28.95
C LEU A 99 22.62 -19.47 29.31
N GLY A 100 23.26 -19.96 30.37
CA GLY A 100 23.26 -21.40 30.68
C GLY A 100 24.21 -22.13 29.72
N HIS A 101 23.65 -22.79 28.70
CA HIS A 101 24.41 -23.52 27.68
C HIS A 101 24.17 -23.01 26.25
N THR A 102 23.43 -21.90 26.08
CA THR A 102 22.99 -21.41 24.77
C THR A 102 23.33 -19.92 24.61
N GLN A 103 23.97 -19.55 23.50
CA GLN A 103 24.24 -18.16 23.12
C GLN A 103 23.08 -17.54 22.35
N LEU A 104 23.04 -16.21 22.29
CA LEU A 104 22.13 -15.48 21.40
C LEU A 104 22.70 -15.48 19.99
N LEU A 105 22.07 -16.22 19.07
CA LEU A 105 22.57 -16.36 17.71
C LEU A 105 21.83 -15.45 16.73
N LYS A 106 20.50 -15.38 16.83
CA LYS A 106 19.66 -14.57 15.94
C LYS A 106 18.34 -14.19 16.59
N PRO A 107 17.77 -13.02 16.29
CA PRO A 107 16.43 -12.69 16.77
C PRO A 107 15.36 -13.45 15.97
N VAL A 108 14.17 -13.59 16.56
CA VAL A 108 12.97 -13.99 15.83
C VAL A 108 12.69 -12.94 14.75
N PRO A 109 12.54 -13.34 13.46
CA PRO A 109 12.18 -12.41 12.41
C PRO A 109 10.84 -11.74 12.73
N LYS A 110 10.77 -10.41 12.64
CA LYS A 110 9.47 -9.72 12.70
C LYS A 110 8.57 -10.17 11.54
N GLU A 111 7.30 -10.39 11.85
CA GLU A 111 6.25 -10.59 10.86
C GLU A 111 6.21 -9.38 9.91
N ALA A 112 5.97 -9.64 8.62
CA ALA A 112 5.77 -8.59 7.65
C ALA A 112 4.41 -7.92 7.93
N ILE A 113 4.40 -6.60 8.08
CA ILE A 113 3.18 -5.77 8.14
C ILE A 113 2.47 -5.81 6.79
N CYS A 114 3.24 -5.76 5.71
CA CYS A 114 2.77 -5.90 4.34
C CYS A 114 3.93 -6.24 3.41
N HIS A 115 3.59 -6.66 2.20
CA HIS A 115 4.55 -6.86 1.12
C HIS A 115 4.46 -5.68 0.15
N VAL A 116 5.59 -5.26 -0.39
CA VAL A 116 5.68 -4.16 -1.35
C VAL A 116 6.64 -4.51 -2.47
N VAL A 117 6.54 -3.77 -3.56
CA VAL A 117 7.39 -3.88 -4.73
C VAL A 117 7.97 -2.50 -5.09
N GLY A 118 9.25 -2.46 -5.48
CA GLY A 118 9.89 -1.22 -5.91
C GLY A 118 9.33 -0.69 -7.23
N LEU A 119 8.77 0.53 -7.23
CA LEU A 119 8.36 1.23 -8.46
C LEU A 119 9.54 1.83 -9.23
N TYR A 120 10.58 2.22 -8.50
CA TYR A 120 11.80 2.82 -9.03
C TYR A 120 13.01 2.22 -8.33
N ARG A 121 14.16 2.22 -8.99
CA ARG A 121 15.42 1.83 -8.36
C ARG A 121 15.80 2.86 -7.29
N PHE A 122 16.16 2.39 -6.10
CA PHE A 122 16.66 3.20 -4.99
C PHE A 122 18.08 2.77 -4.64
N TYR A 123 19.03 3.70 -4.71
CA TYR A 123 20.45 3.40 -4.49
C TYR A 123 20.89 3.47 -3.02
N GLY A 124 20.10 4.12 -2.15
CA GLY A 124 20.50 4.46 -0.78
C GLY A 124 21.56 5.56 -0.74
N GLU A 125 21.37 6.56 0.12
CA GLU A 125 22.38 7.62 0.35
C GLU A 125 23.05 7.48 1.72
N ARG A 126 22.40 6.77 2.65
CA ARG A 126 22.86 6.56 4.03
C ARG A 126 23.14 5.08 4.25
N ILE A 127 24.01 4.79 5.21
CA ILE A 127 24.31 3.41 5.64
C ILE A 127 23.10 2.68 6.23
N THR A 128 22.08 3.43 6.65
CA THR A 128 20.81 2.90 7.18
C THR A 128 19.84 2.50 6.08
N ASP A 129 20.06 2.95 4.85
CA ASP A 129 19.15 2.74 3.74
C ASP A 129 19.30 1.32 3.19
N LEU A 130 18.20 0.73 2.73
CA LEU A 130 18.20 -0.53 2.02
C LEU A 130 18.01 -0.25 0.52
N PRO A 131 19.06 -0.37 -0.31
CA PRO A 131 18.94 -0.23 -1.76
C PRO A 131 18.06 -1.33 -2.34
N PHE A 132 17.32 -1.04 -3.41
CA PHE A 132 16.49 -2.01 -4.12
C PHE A 132 16.27 -1.62 -5.59
N ASP A 133 15.93 -2.62 -6.40
CA ASP A 133 15.65 -2.49 -7.83
C ASP A 133 14.15 -2.29 -8.15
N VAL A 134 13.88 -1.86 -9.39
CA VAL A 134 12.51 -1.84 -9.92
C VAL A 134 11.98 -3.27 -9.93
N ASN A 135 10.74 -3.44 -9.48
CA ASN A 135 10.04 -4.71 -9.30
C ASN A 135 10.63 -5.64 -8.24
N GLU A 136 11.58 -5.18 -7.41
CA GLU A 136 12.07 -5.96 -6.28
C GLU A 136 11.02 -6.05 -5.17
N ALA A 137 10.72 -7.27 -4.72
CA ALA A 137 9.78 -7.53 -3.63
C ALA A 137 10.46 -7.35 -2.27
N LEU A 138 9.80 -6.63 -1.37
CA LEU A 138 10.27 -6.32 -0.03
C LEU A 138 9.17 -6.58 1.00
N GLU A 139 9.57 -6.97 2.20
CA GLU A 139 8.68 -7.14 3.35
C GLU A 139 8.80 -5.92 4.27
N ILE A 140 7.71 -5.18 4.49
CA ILE A 140 7.71 -4.07 5.43
C ILE A 140 7.56 -4.61 6.85
N ILE A 141 8.52 -4.33 7.72
CA ILE A 141 8.53 -4.87 9.09
C ILE A 141 8.31 -3.79 10.17
N SER A 142 8.47 -2.50 9.84
CA SER A 142 8.03 -1.38 10.70
C SER A 142 7.83 -0.08 9.93
N LYS A 143 7.01 0.82 10.46
CA LYS A 143 6.67 2.13 9.88
C LYS A 143 6.98 3.26 10.88
N PRO A 144 8.25 3.55 11.17
CA PRO A 144 8.64 4.54 12.17
C PRO A 144 8.26 5.97 11.78
N GLU A 145 8.19 6.25 10.48
CA GLU A 145 7.83 7.55 9.91
C GLU A 145 6.85 7.38 8.73
N GLU A 146 6.11 8.43 8.38
CA GLU A 146 5.15 8.38 7.27
C GLU A 146 5.83 8.19 5.90
N SER A 147 7.06 8.70 5.73
CA SER A 147 7.78 8.70 4.44
C SER A 147 8.92 7.67 4.35
N TRP A 148 9.31 7.07 5.46
CA TRP A 148 10.43 6.13 5.55
C TRP A 148 10.05 4.92 6.38
N TRP A 149 10.04 3.74 5.76
CA TRP A 149 9.74 2.48 6.41
C TRP A 149 10.97 1.61 6.53
N VAL A 150 10.94 0.66 7.47
CA VAL A 150 11.96 -0.39 7.56
C VAL A 150 11.46 -1.60 6.81
N ALA A 151 12.22 -2.00 5.78
CA ALA A 151 11.94 -3.18 4.98
C ALA A 151 13.01 -4.25 5.13
N ARG A 152 12.64 -5.48 4.80
CA ARG A 152 13.49 -6.65 4.67
C ARG A 152 13.45 -7.14 3.23
N ASN A 153 14.60 -7.32 2.58
CA ASN A 153 14.66 -7.92 1.25
C ASN A 153 14.71 -9.46 1.31
N VAL A 154 14.69 -10.12 0.15
CA VAL A 154 14.76 -11.58 0.03
C VAL A 154 16.06 -12.20 0.57
N LEU A 155 17.13 -11.41 0.69
CA LEU A 155 18.41 -11.83 1.28
C LEU A 155 18.41 -11.70 2.82
N GLY A 156 17.36 -11.10 3.38
CA GLY A 156 17.23 -10.83 4.82
C GLY A 156 17.88 -9.53 5.27
N ASP A 157 18.42 -8.72 4.35
CA ASP A 157 18.97 -7.41 4.68
C ASP A 157 17.85 -6.45 5.08
N VAL A 158 18.13 -5.61 6.08
CA VAL A 158 17.14 -4.71 6.66
C VAL A 158 17.65 -3.28 6.71
N GLY A 159 16.84 -2.36 6.20
CA GLY A 159 17.13 -0.93 6.23
C GLY A 159 15.92 -0.06 5.86
N LEU A 160 16.16 1.23 5.84
CA LEU A 160 15.16 2.24 5.53
C LEU A 160 14.93 2.35 4.03
N VAL A 161 13.66 2.52 3.67
CA VAL A 161 13.21 2.59 2.29
C VAL A 161 12.14 3.70 2.14
N PRO A 162 12.16 4.49 1.06
CA PRO A 162 11.22 5.59 0.87
C PRO A 162 9.87 5.09 0.36
N VAL A 163 8.79 5.43 1.08
CA VAL A 163 7.42 4.95 0.79
C VAL A 163 6.95 5.34 -0.62
N THR A 164 7.38 6.49 -1.12
CA THR A 164 7.03 6.99 -2.45
C THR A 164 7.61 6.16 -3.60
N TYR A 165 8.54 5.24 -3.32
CA TYR A 165 9.16 4.34 -4.30
C TYR A 165 8.52 2.95 -4.30
N MET A 166 7.40 2.76 -3.59
CA MET A 166 6.79 1.46 -3.39
C MET A 166 5.37 1.40 -3.93
N ASP A 167 5.00 0.21 -4.38
CA ASP A 167 3.61 -0.21 -4.54
C ASP A 167 3.37 -1.43 -3.65
N PHE A 168 2.15 -1.65 -3.17
CA PHE A 168 1.88 -2.82 -2.33
C PHE A 168 1.74 -4.07 -3.17
N ILE A 169 2.39 -5.15 -2.75
CA ILE A 169 2.02 -6.48 -3.21
C ILE A 169 0.83 -6.86 -2.33
N MET A 170 -0.35 -6.90 -2.94
CA MET A 170 -1.58 -7.35 -2.30
C MET A 170 -1.47 -8.85 -2.01
N ILE A 171 -0.81 -9.21 -0.91
CA ILE A 171 -0.87 -10.53 -0.28
C ILE A 171 -1.81 -10.37 0.90
N ASP A 172 -3.00 -10.91 0.75
CA ASP A 172 -4.12 -10.66 1.64
C ASP A 172 -4.02 -11.50 2.91
N ASP A 173 -3.93 -10.83 4.06
CA ASP A 173 -4.33 -11.38 5.36
C ASP A 173 -5.54 -10.58 5.86
N ASN A 174 -6.63 -10.59 5.10
CA ASN A 174 -8.00 -10.57 5.57
C ASN A 174 -8.93 -10.99 4.42
N ILE A 175 -9.01 -12.31 4.19
CA ILE A 175 -10.09 -12.95 3.43
C ILE A 175 -10.30 -12.29 2.05
N VAL A 176 -9.42 -12.61 1.08
CA VAL A 176 -9.96 -12.82 -0.28
C VAL A 176 -10.72 -14.12 -0.15
N GLU A 177 -12.05 -14.08 -0.03
CA GLU A 177 -12.81 -15.29 -0.27
C GLU A 177 -12.44 -15.76 -1.69
N GLU A 178 -12.21 -17.06 -1.91
CA GLU A 178 -11.89 -17.60 -3.25
C GLU A 178 -12.92 -17.16 -4.32
N ASP A 179 -14.07 -16.66 -3.89
CA ASP A 179 -15.15 -16.05 -4.67
C ASP A 179 -14.83 -14.67 -5.29
N ASP A 180 -13.71 -14.02 -4.95
CA ASP A 180 -13.34 -12.69 -5.48
C ASP A 180 -12.51 -12.73 -6.79
N ILE A 181 -12.11 -13.91 -7.24
CA ILE A 181 -11.34 -14.09 -8.49
C ILE A 181 -12.31 -14.37 -9.63
N LEU A 182 -12.28 -13.54 -10.66
CA LEU A 182 -13.07 -13.76 -11.88
C LEU A 182 -12.45 -14.91 -12.69
N GLU A 183 -13.28 -15.81 -13.22
CA GLU A 183 -12.79 -16.86 -14.12
C GLU A 183 -12.19 -16.27 -15.40
N GLY A 184 -11.00 -16.74 -15.74
CA GLY A 184 -10.32 -16.37 -16.97
C GLY A 184 -10.95 -17.00 -18.21
N CYS A 185 -10.69 -16.40 -19.38
CA CYS A 185 -11.11 -17.00 -20.65
C CYS A 185 -10.28 -18.24 -21.03
N ALA A 186 -10.91 -19.16 -21.74
CA ALA A 186 -10.26 -20.35 -22.32
C ALA A 186 -9.77 -20.14 -23.78
N CYS A 187 -9.71 -18.88 -24.24
CA CYS A 187 -9.31 -18.56 -25.60
C CYS A 187 -7.85 -19.00 -25.88
N THR A 188 -7.61 -19.56 -27.06
CA THR A 188 -6.26 -19.87 -27.56
C THR A 188 -5.90 -18.83 -28.61
N GLY A 189 -4.98 -17.91 -28.28
CA GLY A 189 -4.64 -16.74 -29.11
C GLY A 189 -5.33 -15.45 -28.68
N THR A 190 -5.72 -14.60 -29.64
CA THR A 190 -6.30 -13.28 -29.38
C THR A 190 -7.77 -13.36 -28.95
N CYS A 191 -8.14 -12.66 -27.88
CA CYS A 191 -9.54 -12.53 -27.46
C CYS A 191 -10.30 -11.51 -28.33
N THR A 192 -11.46 -11.91 -28.84
CA THR A 192 -12.38 -11.00 -29.53
C THR A 192 -13.81 -11.19 -29.02
N PHE A 193 -14.71 -10.26 -29.35
CA PHE A 193 -16.11 -10.44 -29.01
C PHE A 193 -16.73 -11.57 -29.85
N GLU A 194 -16.32 -11.64 -31.12
CA GLU A 194 -16.82 -12.59 -32.13
C GLU A 194 -16.43 -14.03 -31.83
N ASN A 195 -15.30 -14.27 -31.15
CA ASN A 195 -14.88 -15.60 -30.74
C ASN A 195 -15.44 -16.03 -29.36
N GLY A 196 -16.35 -15.24 -28.79
CA GLY A 196 -17.06 -15.59 -27.56
C GLY A 196 -16.17 -15.58 -26.31
N CYS A 197 -15.17 -14.69 -26.26
CA CYS A 197 -14.30 -14.58 -25.08
C CYS A 197 -15.11 -14.22 -23.83
N ASN A 198 -14.95 -15.01 -22.75
CA ASN A 198 -15.60 -14.76 -21.44
C ASN A 198 -15.21 -13.40 -20.81
N CYS A 199 -14.08 -12.81 -21.19
CA CYS A 199 -13.69 -11.48 -20.71
C CYS A 199 -14.33 -10.35 -21.54
N LEU A 200 -15.04 -10.66 -22.63
CA LEU A 200 -15.68 -9.71 -23.54
C LEU A 200 -17.19 -9.98 -23.60
N ILE A 201 -17.85 -10.04 -22.43
CA ILE A 201 -19.26 -10.45 -22.31
C ILE A 201 -20.22 -9.47 -22.99
N TYR A 202 -19.94 -8.16 -22.86
CA TYR A 202 -20.85 -7.12 -23.34
C TYR A 202 -20.53 -6.66 -24.76
N LYS A 203 -19.23 -6.44 -25.03
CA LYS A 203 -18.67 -5.92 -26.27
C LYS A 203 -17.14 -5.93 -26.18
N LYS A 204 -16.48 -5.55 -27.27
CA LYS A 204 -15.06 -5.24 -27.26
C LYS A 204 -14.77 -4.05 -26.35
N ASN A 205 -13.74 -4.12 -25.51
CA ASN A 205 -13.35 -2.99 -24.65
C ASN A 205 -12.48 -1.96 -25.40
N TYR A 206 -11.55 -2.46 -26.23
CA TYR A 206 -10.54 -1.63 -26.89
C TYR A 206 -10.53 -1.83 -28.41
N ASN A 207 -10.34 -0.75 -29.17
CA ASN A 207 -10.16 -0.81 -30.61
C ASN A 207 -8.76 -1.34 -31.00
N GLY A 208 -8.50 -1.51 -32.30
CA GLY A 208 -7.21 -2.04 -32.81
C GLY A 208 -5.98 -1.17 -32.50
N SER A 209 -6.18 0.06 -32.01
CA SER A 209 -5.11 0.97 -31.59
C SER A 209 -4.86 0.98 -30.08
N GLY A 210 -5.48 0.07 -29.31
CA GLY A 210 -5.35 0.02 -27.85
C GLY A 210 -6.05 1.17 -27.14
N ARG A 211 -7.14 1.68 -27.72
CA ARG A 211 -7.95 2.77 -27.15
C ARG A 211 -9.33 2.26 -26.80
N LEU A 212 -9.95 2.82 -25.77
CA LEU A 212 -11.34 2.53 -25.41
C LEU A 212 -12.26 2.73 -26.63
N ILE A 213 -13.20 1.82 -26.84
CA ILE A 213 -14.13 1.94 -27.97
C ILE A 213 -15.03 3.18 -27.85
N ASP A 214 -15.53 3.68 -28.98
CA ASP A 214 -16.38 4.87 -29.01
C ASP A 214 -17.76 4.59 -28.42
N GLU A 215 -18.26 3.37 -28.59
CA GLU A 215 -19.55 2.89 -28.08
C GLU A 215 -19.49 2.49 -26.60
N PHE A 216 -18.37 2.74 -25.91
CA PHE A 216 -18.29 2.54 -24.47
C PHE A 216 -19.34 3.40 -23.75
N ASN A 217 -20.03 2.78 -22.79
CA ASN A 217 -20.92 3.46 -21.86
C ASN A 217 -20.62 2.96 -20.45
N SER A 218 -20.84 3.80 -19.45
CA SER A 218 -20.50 3.49 -18.06
C SER A 218 -21.51 2.56 -17.36
N ILE A 219 -22.45 1.95 -18.10
CA ILE A 219 -23.45 1.04 -17.54
C ILE A 219 -22.78 -0.28 -17.13
N ASN A 220 -21.91 -0.80 -18.01
CA ASN A 220 -21.20 -2.05 -17.78
C ASN A 220 -19.72 -1.77 -17.53
N PRO A 221 -19.09 -2.48 -16.57
CA PRO A 221 -17.66 -2.37 -16.35
C PRO A 221 -16.88 -2.96 -17.53
N VAL A 222 -15.64 -2.48 -17.69
CA VAL A 222 -14.66 -3.12 -18.56
C VAL A 222 -14.11 -4.35 -17.85
N LEU A 223 -14.16 -5.51 -18.50
CA LEU A 223 -13.55 -6.74 -18.01
C LEU A 223 -12.29 -7.05 -18.83
N GLU A 224 -11.12 -6.97 -18.21
CA GLU A 224 -9.87 -7.32 -18.87
C GLU A 224 -9.54 -8.81 -18.74
N CYS A 225 -8.76 -9.32 -19.70
CA CYS A 225 -8.08 -10.58 -19.51
C CYS A 225 -7.00 -10.42 -18.43
N HIS A 226 -6.76 -11.48 -17.67
CA HIS A 226 -5.84 -11.50 -16.53
C HIS A 226 -5.08 -12.84 -16.53
N ASP A 227 -4.23 -13.07 -15.54
CA ASP A 227 -3.23 -14.13 -15.60
C ASP A 227 -3.78 -15.56 -15.58
N GLU A 228 -5.03 -15.75 -15.14
CA GLU A 228 -5.71 -17.05 -15.25
C GLU A 228 -6.28 -17.33 -16.66
N CYS A 229 -6.35 -16.33 -17.52
CA CYS A 229 -6.76 -16.49 -18.91
C CYS A 229 -5.73 -17.28 -19.72
N LYS A 230 -6.20 -18.14 -20.63
CA LYS A 230 -5.34 -18.92 -21.54
C LYS A 230 -4.91 -18.17 -22.81
N CYS A 231 -5.41 -16.96 -23.00
CA CYS A 231 -5.02 -16.09 -24.10
C CYS A 231 -3.59 -15.56 -23.94
N ASP A 232 -3.01 -15.08 -25.03
CA ASP A 232 -1.62 -14.61 -25.06
C ASP A 232 -1.40 -13.42 -24.10
N SER A 233 -0.16 -13.25 -23.63
CA SER A 233 0.23 -12.09 -22.80
C SER A 233 0.04 -10.76 -23.54
N GLU A 234 0.16 -10.78 -24.86
CA GLU A 234 -0.07 -9.63 -25.76
C GLU A 234 -1.55 -9.48 -26.17
N CYS A 235 -2.47 -10.14 -25.46
CA CYS A 235 -3.90 -10.01 -25.72
C CYS A 235 -4.33 -8.53 -25.68
N SER A 236 -5.04 -8.08 -26.72
CA SER A 236 -5.52 -6.70 -26.82
C SER A 236 -6.52 -6.30 -25.72
N ASN A 237 -7.00 -7.25 -24.93
CA ASN A 237 -7.85 -7.03 -23.76
C ASN A 237 -7.06 -6.95 -22.44
N ARG A 238 -5.78 -6.57 -22.51
CA ARG A 238 -4.88 -6.32 -21.37
C ARG A 238 -4.24 -4.92 -21.53
N LEU A 239 -4.99 -3.85 -21.27
CA LEU A 239 -4.52 -2.48 -21.42
C LEU A 239 -4.19 -1.85 -20.06
N VAL A 240 -5.16 -1.83 -19.14
CA VAL A 240 -5.08 -1.17 -17.84
C VAL A 240 -4.23 -1.98 -16.87
N GLY A 241 -4.39 -3.31 -16.85
CA GLY A 241 -3.58 -4.22 -16.04
C GLY A 241 -2.08 -4.18 -16.39
N ASN A 242 -1.74 -3.74 -17.60
CA ASN A 242 -0.35 -3.54 -18.06
C ASN A 242 0.27 -2.21 -17.56
N GLY A 243 -0.48 -1.41 -16.81
CA GLY A 243 0.01 -0.18 -16.18
C GLY A 243 0.10 1.04 -17.10
N CYS A 244 0.35 2.19 -16.49
CA CYS A 244 0.48 3.48 -17.18
C CYS A 244 1.74 3.54 -18.03
N LYS A 245 1.60 3.92 -19.31
CA LYS A 245 2.72 4.15 -20.24
C LYS A 245 2.91 5.63 -20.60
N LYS A 246 2.08 6.53 -20.05
CA LYS A 246 2.08 7.95 -20.38
C LYS A 246 3.10 8.72 -19.53
N LYS A 247 3.74 9.72 -20.13
CA LYS A 247 4.66 10.66 -19.44
C LYS A 247 3.85 11.77 -18.79
N LEU A 248 3.82 11.77 -17.47
CA LEU A 248 3.02 12.68 -16.65
C LEU A 248 3.90 13.35 -15.60
N ASP A 249 3.78 14.66 -15.45
CA ASP A 249 4.58 15.43 -14.50
C ASP A 249 3.67 16.13 -13.47
N PRO A 250 3.97 16.02 -12.17
CA PRO A 250 3.38 16.91 -11.17
C PRO A 250 3.79 18.36 -11.44
N PHE A 251 2.89 19.29 -11.14
CA PHE A 251 3.20 20.72 -11.12
C PHE A 251 2.49 21.40 -9.94
N TYR A 252 2.89 22.63 -9.62
CA TYR A 252 2.26 23.42 -8.57
C TYR A 252 1.51 24.60 -9.17
N ASP A 253 0.22 24.70 -8.86
CA ASP A 253 -0.67 25.81 -9.16
C ASP A 253 -0.86 26.66 -7.90
N GLN A 254 -0.83 27.98 -8.05
CA GLN A 254 -0.89 28.92 -6.91
C GLN A 254 -2.24 28.92 -6.18
N ILE A 255 -3.32 28.45 -6.83
CA ILE A 255 -4.68 28.47 -6.31
C ILE A 255 -5.15 27.06 -5.95
N LYS A 256 -4.88 26.09 -6.83
CA LYS A 256 -5.37 24.70 -6.69
C LYS A 256 -4.40 23.80 -5.92
N GLY A 257 -3.16 24.24 -5.71
CA GLY A 257 -2.10 23.41 -5.13
C GLY A 257 -1.47 22.51 -6.18
N TYR A 258 -1.08 21.29 -5.79
CA TYR A 258 -0.49 20.36 -6.76
C TYR A 258 -1.50 19.92 -7.82
N GLY A 259 -1.03 19.85 -9.06
CA GLY A 259 -1.72 19.34 -10.23
C GLY A 259 -0.91 18.27 -10.94
N LEU A 260 -1.51 17.58 -11.90
CA LEU A 260 -0.82 16.68 -12.82
C LEU A 260 -1.00 17.18 -14.25
N LYS A 261 0.05 17.17 -15.06
CA LYS A 261 -0.02 17.57 -16.47
C LYS A 261 0.58 16.50 -17.37
N ALA A 262 0.18 16.50 -18.64
CA ALA A 262 0.77 15.63 -19.65
C ALA A 262 2.11 16.19 -20.13
N SER A 263 3.11 15.33 -20.33
CA SER A 263 4.42 15.70 -20.89
C SER A 263 4.56 15.25 -22.35
N GLU A 264 3.51 14.66 -22.90
CA GLU A 264 3.35 14.26 -24.28
C GLU A 264 1.90 14.49 -24.72
N SER A 265 1.64 14.47 -26.04
CA SER A 265 0.27 14.49 -26.54
C SER A 265 -0.46 13.17 -26.25
N ILE A 266 -1.67 13.27 -25.72
CA ILE A 266 -2.57 12.15 -25.45
C ILE A 266 -3.84 12.34 -26.27
N TYR A 267 -4.24 11.31 -27.00
CA TYR A 267 -5.39 11.32 -27.89
C TYR A 267 -6.65 10.79 -27.19
N PRO A 268 -7.85 11.16 -27.68
CA PRO A 268 -9.10 10.65 -27.14
C PRO A 268 -9.08 9.12 -27.05
N LYS A 269 -9.70 8.62 -25.98
CA LYS A 269 -9.88 7.21 -25.63
C LYS A 269 -8.60 6.45 -25.27
N GLU A 270 -7.45 7.11 -25.19
CA GLU A 270 -6.25 6.49 -24.64
C GLU A 270 -6.36 6.33 -23.12
N PHE A 271 -5.91 5.19 -22.60
CA PHE A 271 -5.68 5.01 -21.17
C PHE A 271 -4.56 5.95 -20.72
N VAL A 272 -4.81 6.70 -19.66
CA VAL A 272 -3.87 7.68 -19.12
C VAL A 272 -3.22 7.16 -17.85
N ILE A 273 -4.01 6.90 -16.81
CA ILE A 273 -3.49 6.45 -15.51
C ILE A 273 -4.63 5.87 -14.65
N GLU A 274 -4.29 4.98 -13.73
CA GLU A 274 -5.20 4.48 -12.71
C GLU A 274 -5.21 5.38 -11.46
N TYR A 275 -6.38 5.63 -10.89
CA TYR A 275 -6.52 6.23 -9.57
C TYR A 275 -6.32 5.16 -8.50
N LYS A 276 -5.05 4.90 -8.17
CA LYS A 276 -4.66 3.92 -7.14
C LYS A 276 -4.85 4.50 -5.74
N GLY A 277 -5.34 3.65 -4.83
CA GLY A 277 -5.30 3.88 -3.39
C GLY A 277 -5.81 2.67 -2.60
N GLU A 278 -5.96 2.86 -1.30
CA GLU A 278 -6.47 1.80 -0.42
C GLU A 278 -7.98 1.61 -0.65
N VAL A 279 -8.41 0.38 -0.96
CA VAL A 279 -9.84 0.06 -1.03
C VAL A 279 -10.34 -0.11 0.41
N ILE A 280 -11.29 0.73 0.80
CA ILE A 280 -11.81 0.79 2.18
C ILE A 280 -13.32 0.61 2.22
N SER A 281 -13.84 0.20 3.38
CA SER A 281 -15.28 0.12 3.60
C SER A 281 -15.92 1.51 3.66
N GLU A 282 -17.24 1.58 3.47
CA GLU A 282 -17.99 2.83 3.63
C GLU A 282 -17.79 3.43 5.03
N GLU A 283 -17.89 2.62 6.08
CA GLU A 283 -17.68 3.03 7.47
C GLU A 283 -16.28 3.63 7.70
N GLU A 284 -15.25 3.03 7.11
CA GLU A 284 -13.89 3.52 7.21
C GLU A 284 -13.70 4.83 6.42
N ALA A 285 -14.33 4.95 5.24
CA ALA A 285 -14.35 6.20 4.49
C ALA A 285 -15.00 7.34 5.28
N TRP A 286 -16.13 7.09 5.97
CA TRP A 286 -16.75 8.07 6.88
C TRP A 286 -15.80 8.49 7.99
N ARG A 287 -15.17 7.51 8.66
CA ARG A 287 -14.28 7.73 9.79
C ARG A 287 -13.07 8.57 9.38
N ARG A 288 -12.44 8.24 8.25
CA ARG A 288 -11.29 8.96 7.70
C ARG A 288 -11.66 10.35 7.21
N ALA A 289 -12.75 10.51 6.46
CA ALA A 289 -13.20 11.81 5.98
C ALA A 289 -13.46 12.79 7.13
N LYS A 290 -14.10 12.32 8.21
CA LYS A 290 -14.31 13.12 9.43
C LYS A 290 -12.98 13.50 10.07
N LYS A 291 -12.09 12.52 10.29
CA LYS A 291 -10.76 12.76 10.88
C LYS A 291 -9.96 13.77 10.07
N TYR A 292 -9.93 13.66 8.74
CA TYR A 292 -9.18 14.57 7.88
C TYR A 292 -9.72 16.00 7.95
N LYS A 293 -11.04 16.15 8.05
CA LYS A 293 -11.67 17.44 8.27
C LYS A 293 -11.30 18.04 9.64
N ASP A 294 -11.37 17.24 10.69
CA ASP A 294 -11.05 17.65 12.07
C ASP A 294 -9.56 18.01 12.21
N ASP A 295 -8.67 17.28 11.52
CA ASP A 295 -7.23 17.53 11.42
C ASP A 295 -6.91 18.76 10.52
N GLY A 296 -7.92 19.42 9.95
CA GLY A 296 -7.75 20.62 9.11
C GLY A 296 -7.12 20.36 7.74
N ARG A 297 -7.16 19.11 7.23
CA ARG A 297 -6.59 18.78 5.92
C ARG A 297 -7.35 19.50 4.81
N GLU A 298 -6.59 20.16 3.93
CA GLU A 298 -7.18 20.92 2.83
C GLU A 298 -7.65 20.03 1.67
N HIS A 299 -7.04 18.87 1.46
CA HIS A 299 -7.33 18.01 0.32
C HIS A 299 -8.00 16.70 0.75
N ASN A 300 -8.99 16.25 -0.04
CA ASN A 300 -9.67 14.96 0.14
C ASN A 300 -9.35 14.07 -1.07
N TYR A 301 -8.75 12.91 -0.81
CA TYR A 301 -8.31 11.95 -1.82
C TYR A 301 -9.15 10.67 -1.84
N ILE A 302 -10.26 10.63 -1.11
CA ILE A 302 -11.22 9.54 -1.15
C ILE A 302 -12.07 9.68 -2.42
N TYR A 303 -12.05 8.65 -3.25
CA TYR A 303 -12.90 8.50 -4.42
C TYR A 303 -13.97 7.44 -4.14
N THR A 304 -15.23 7.75 -4.45
CA THR A 304 -16.32 6.77 -4.44
C THR A 304 -16.62 6.35 -5.87
N ILE A 305 -16.67 5.05 -6.11
CA ILE A 305 -17.20 4.45 -7.33
C ILE A 305 -18.61 3.95 -6.98
N ASN A 306 -19.64 4.43 -7.67
CA ASN A 306 -20.97 3.85 -7.60
C ASN A 306 -21.28 3.11 -8.90
N GLU A 307 -21.52 1.81 -8.76
CA GLU A 307 -21.97 0.96 -9.85
C GLU A 307 -23.47 0.72 -9.68
N HIS A 308 -24.24 1.15 -10.68
CA HIS A 308 -25.69 0.97 -10.70
C HIS A 308 -26.03 -0.43 -11.22
N LEU A 309 -26.35 -1.34 -10.30
CA LEU A 309 -26.89 -2.65 -10.60
C LEU A 309 -28.43 -2.56 -10.66
N GLU A 310 -29.09 -3.60 -11.17
CA GLU A 310 -30.55 -3.58 -11.42
C GLU A 310 -31.39 -3.25 -10.16
N ASP A 311 -30.96 -3.71 -8.99
CA ASP A 311 -31.68 -3.61 -7.72
C ASP A 311 -30.99 -2.75 -6.65
N ARG A 312 -29.71 -2.38 -6.86
CA ARG A 312 -28.89 -1.69 -5.87
C ARG A 312 -27.78 -0.86 -6.50
N ILE A 313 -27.22 0.05 -5.69
CA ILE A 313 -25.99 0.75 -6.02
C ILE A 313 -24.86 0.13 -5.21
N GLN A 314 -23.89 -0.48 -5.87
CA GLN A 314 -22.68 -0.97 -5.22
C GLN A 314 -21.68 0.18 -5.12
N ARG A 315 -21.20 0.44 -3.90
CA ARG A 315 -20.23 1.51 -3.64
C ARG A 315 -18.87 0.93 -3.28
N THR A 316 -17.83 1.40 -3.96
CA THR A 316 -16.43 1.10 -3.62
C THR A 316 -15.72 2.39 -3.29
N PHE A 317 -14.94 2.41 -2.21
CA PHE A 317 -14.20 3.59 -1.76
C PHE A 317 -12.71 3.36 -1.93
N ILE A 318 -12.02 4.28 -2.62
CA ILE A 318 -10.58 4.25 -2.82
C ILE A 318 -10.00 5.48 -2.14
N ASP A 319 -9.19 5.29 -1.09
CA ASP A 319 -8.52 6.37 -0.37
C ASP A 319 -7.06 6.48 -0.80
N ALA A 320 -6.76 7.53 -1.58
CA ALA A 320 -5.41 7.83 -2.05
C ALA A 320 -4.63 8.78 -1.10
N THR A 321 -5.08 8.95 0.14
CA THR A 321 -4.50 9.90 1.10
C THR A 321 -3.12 9.45 1.57
N SER A 322 -3.01 8.21 2.05
CA SER A 322 -1.77 7.62 2.56
C SER A 322 -1.03 6.81 1.50
N PHE A 323 -1.78 6.14 0.62
CA PHE A 323 -1.26 5.24 -0.40
C PHE A 323 -1.91 5.63 -1.72
N GLY A 324 -1.15 6.18 -2.67
CA GLY A 324 -1.73 6.59 -3.95
C GLY A 324 -0.68 6.93 -4.99
N GLY A 325 -1.02 6.74 -6.26
CA GLY A 325 -0.17 7.09 -7.38
C GLY A 325 -0.25 8.57 -7.77
N LEU A 326 0.37 8.94 -8.90
CA LEU A 326 0.34 10.31 -9.44
C LEU A 326 -1.08 10.84 -9.68
N ALA A 327 -2.05 9.96 -9.93
CA ALA A 327 -3.45 10.31 -10.16
C ALA A 327 -4.10 11.09 -9.01
N ARG A 328 -3.58 10.97 -7.76
CA ARG A 328 -4.07 11.75 -6.61
C ARG A 328 -3.90 13.27 -6.78
N PHE A 329 -3.01 13.70 -7.67
CA PHE A 329 -2.76 15.12 -7.97
C PHE A 329 -3.64 15.65 -9.11
N ILE A 330 -4.49 14.82 -9.74
CA ILE A 330 -5.33 15.26 -10.84
C ILE A 330 -6.48 16.10 -10.27
N ASN A 331 -6.55 17.36 -10.69
CA ASN A 331 -7.51 18.32 -10.18
C ASN A 331 -8.91 18.16 -10.80
N HIS A 332 -9.88 18.83 -10.17
CA HIS A 332 -11.21 18.97 -10.71
C HIS A 332 -11.27 19.94 -11.91
N SER A 333 -12.08 19.60 -12.92
CA SER A 333 -12.62 20.57 -13.86
C SER A 333 -14.09 20.31 -14.15
N CYS A 334 -14.87 21.38 -14.35
CA CYS A 334 -16.25 21.30 -14.85
C CYS A 334 -16.29 20.96 -16.35
N SER A 335 -15.19 21.18 -17.08
CA SER A 335 -15.00 20.74 -18.48
C SER A 335 -13.75 19.85 -18.58
N PRO A 336 -13.78 18.65 -18.00
CA PRO A 336 -12.61 17.80 -17.84
C PRO A 336 -12.06 17.28 -19.17
N ASN A 337 -10.80 16.82 -19.15
CA ASN A 337 -10.18 16.08 -20.27
C ASN A 337 -10.03 14.58 -20.02
N LEU A 338 -10.33 14.12 -18.80
CA LEU A 338 -10.34 12.71 -18.42
C LEU A 338 -11.74 12.24 -18.04
N THR A 339 -12.02 10.99 -18.37
CA THR A 339 -13.23 10.25 -17.98
C THR A 339 -12.81 9.03 -17.16
N PRO A 340 -13.31 8.89 -15.92
CA PRO A 340 -13.13 7.68 -15.13
C PRO A 340 -13.92 6.50 -15.71
N VAL A 341 -13.31 5.33 -15.71
CA VAL A 341 -13.86 4.08 -16.22
C VAL A 341 -13.59 2.98 -15.20
N VAL A 342 -14.62 2.22 -14.87
CA VAL A 342 -14.52 1.06 -13.97
C VAL A 342 -13.99 -0.14 -14.76
N VAL A 343 -12.90 -0.72 -14.27
CA VAL A 343 -12.19 -1.83 -14.91
C VAL A 343 -12.00 -2.95 -13.89
N ARG A 344 -12.21 -4.20 -14.28
CA ARG A 344 -11.88 -5.38 -13.48
C ARG A 344 -10.86 -6.23 -14.21
N CYS A 345 -9.77 -6.55 -13.53
CA CYS A 345 -8.71 -7.42 -14.04
C CYS A 345 -8.59 -8.64 -13.12
N GLY A 346 -9.32 -9.70 -13.44
CA GLY A 346 -9.29 -10.96 -12.68
C GLY A 346 -9.84 -10.92 -11.26
N ARG A 347 -10.36 -9.78 -10.80
CA ARG A 347 -10.93 -9.60 -9.46
C ARG A 347 -12.28 -8.87 -9.50
N ILE A 348 -13.13 -9.11 -8.51
CA ILE A 348 -14.40 -8.39 -8.34
C ILE A 348 -14.16 -6.93 -7.93
N SER A 349 -13.09 -6.66 -7.18
CA SER A 349 -12.72 -5.30 -6.78
C SER A 349 -12.37 -4.45 -8.01
N PRO A 350 -13.04 -3.29 -8.20
CA PRO A 350 -12.83 -2.45 -9.37
C PRO A 350 -11.56 -1.61 -9.27
N GLN A 351 -10.89 -1.44 -10.40
CA GLN A 351 -9.90 -0.40 -10.65
C GLN A 351 -10.57 0.81 -11.28
N LEU A 352 -10.13 2.02 -10.89
CA LEU A 352 -10.58 3.26 -11.51
C LEU A 352 -9.55 3.75 -12.53
N ALA A 353 -9.77 3.45 -13.80
CA ALA A 353 -8.90 3.89 -14.89
C ALA A 353 -9.38 5.22 -15.48
N LEU A 354 -8.46 6.16 -15.69
CA LEU A 354 -8.75 7.45 -16.33
C LEU A 354 -8.37 7.40 -17.80
N PHE A 355 -9.34 7.67 -18.67
CA PHE A 355 -9.17 7.73 -20.12
C PHE A 355 -9.32 9.15 -20.64
N ALA A 356 -8.55 9.54 -21.65
CA ALA A 356 -8.72 10.83 -22.30
C ALA A 356 -10.07 10.90 -23.04
N ASN A 357 -10.80 12.01 -22.90
CA ASN A 357 -12.06 12.22 -23.64
C ASN A 357 -11.95 13.26 -24.75
N LYS A 358 -10.83 13.98 -24.81
CA LYS A 358 -10.44 14.91 -25.87
C LYS A 358 -8.94 14.86 -26.08
N VAL A 359 -8.44 15.54 -27.10
CA VAL A 359 -6.98 15.69 -27.30
C VAL A 359 -6.41 16.50 -26.14
N ILE A 360 -5.31 16.02 -25.56
CA ILE A 360 -4.55 16.67 -24.49
C ILE A 360 -3.14 16.89 -25.05
N ASN A 361 -2.67 18.13 -25.07
CA ASN A 361 -1.34 18.45 -25.56
C ASN A 361 -0.30 18.36 -24.43
N ALA A 362 0.97 18.25 -24.80
CA ALA A 362 2.05 18.37 -23.83
C ALA A 362 1.98 19.74 -23.14
N GLY A 363 2.00 19.72 -21.81
CA GLY A 363 1.83 20.89 -20.94
C GLY A 363 0.41 21.08 -20.41
N ASP A 364 -0.61 20.45 -21.01
CA ASP A 364 -1.99 20.59 -20.56
C ASP A 364 -2.19 19.88 -19.21
N GLU A 365 -2.88 20.56 -18.29
CA GLU A 365 -3.29 19.99 -17.01
C GLU A 365 -4.34 18.88 -17.22
N LEU A 366 -4.12 17.76 -16.53
CA LEU A 366 -5.08 16.67 -16.45
C LEU A 366 -6.15 16.99 -15.41
N CYS A 367 -7.40 16.74 -15.77
CA CYS A 367 -8.54 16.98 -14.90
C CYS A 367 -9.71 16.03 -15.19
N TYR A 368 -10.41 15.60 -14.13
CA TYR A 368 -11.66 14.86 -14.22
C TYR A 368 -12.77 15.55 -13.42
N ASP A 369 -14.03 15.21 -13.70
CA ASP A 369 -15.14 15.74 -12.89
C ASP A 369 -15.15 15.05 -11.52
N TYR A 370 -15.13 15.83 -10.45
CA TYR A 370 -15.26 15.36 -9.07
C TYR A 370 -16.72 15.02 -8.73
N GLY A 371 -17.57 14.76 -9.72
CA GLY A 371 -18.97 14.43 -9.54
C GLY A 371 -19.85 15.65 -9.26
N SER A 372 -21.11 15.37 -8.92
CA SER A 372 -22.14 16.39 -8.72
C SER A 372 -22.46 16.53 -7.24
N SER A 373 -22.53 17.75 -6.73
CA SER A 373 -23.08 18.06 -5.41
C SER A 373 -24.51 18.56 -5.54
N SER A 374 -25.36 18.25 -4.56
CA SER A 374 -26.51 19.08 -4.24
C SER A 374 -26.03 20.47 -3.80
N ASP A 375 -26.80 21.51 -4.13
CA ASP A 375 -26.45 22.90 -3.80
C ASP A 375 -26.00 23.01 -2.34
N PRO A 376 -24.78 23.52 -2.07
CA PRO A 376 -24.36 23.76 -0.71
C PRO A 376 -25.19 24.93 -0.17
N VAL A 377 -26.26 24.61 0.54
CA VAL A 377 -26.93 25.55 1.44
C VAL A 377 -25.93 25.89 2.56
N GLY A 378 -24.96 26.78 2.27
CA GLY A 378 -24.01 27.32 3.24
C GLY A 378 -22.55 26.88 3.16
N GLY A 379 -21.86 27.10 2.02
CA GLY A 379 -20.39 27.27 2.01
C GLY A 379 -19.53 26.05 1.60
N GLY A 380 -19.44 25.81 0.28
CA GLY A 380 -18.46 24.90 -0.32
C GLY A 380 -17.14 25.59 -0.73
N LYS A 381 -16.09 24.82 -1.03
CA LYS A 381 -14.83 25.36 -1.57
C LYS A 381 -15.07 25.91 -2.98
N LYS A 382 -14.58 27.12 -3.28
CA LYS A 382 -14.74 27.73 -4.60
C LYS A 382 -14.01 26.92 -5.68
N CYS A 383 -14.64 26.75 -6.84
CA CYS A 383 -14.02 26.09 -7.99
C CYS A 383 -13.17 27.09 -8.79
N HIS A 384 -11.95 26.68 -9.12
CA HIS A 384 -10.98 27.47 -9.87
C HIS A 384 -10.53 26.78 -11.17
N CYS A 385 -11.41 25.95 -11.77
CA CYS A 385 -11.06 25.19 -12.98
C CYS A 385 -10.92 26.04 -14.25
N GLY A 386 -11.43 27.28 -14.26
CA GLY A 386 -11.36 28.18 -15.41
C GLY A 386 -12.28 27.84 -16.58
N ALA A 387 -13.09 26.77 -16.48
CA ALA A 387 -14.04 26.39 -17.52
C ALA A 387 -15.15 27.44 -17.67
N SER A 388 -15.61 27.70 -18.90
CA SER A 388 -16.68 28.66 -19.20
C SER A 388 -18.03 28.27 -18.58
N ASP A 389 -18.24 26.98 -18.37
CA ASP A 389 -19.42 26.34 -17.78
C ASP A 389 -19.17 25.92 -16.32
N CYS A 390 -18.26 26.60 -15.62
CA CYS A 390 -17.92 26.31 -14.23
C CYS A 390 -19.15 26.40 -13.29
N ARG A 391 -19.34 25.37 -12.45
CA ARG A 391 -20.39 25.28 -11.42
C ARG A 391 -20.17 26.21 -10.21
N GLY A 392 -19.08 26.99 -10.20
CA GLY A 392 -18.75 27.96 -9.15
C GLY A 392 -18.10 27.37 -7.89
N PHE A 393 -18.49 26.16 -7.48
CA PHE A 393 -17.97 25.47 -6.30
C PHE A 393 -17.48 24.06 -6.63
N LEU A 394 -16.47 23.59 -5.90
CA LEU A 394 -16.07 22.19 -5.93
C LEU A 394 -17.20 21.34 -5.35
N PRO A 395 -17.45 20.15 -5.91
CA PRO A 395 -18.44 19.23 -5.35
C PRO A 395 -18.13 18.93 -3.89
N SER A 396 -18.97 19.43 -2.98
CA SER A 396 -18.93 19.09 -1.56
C SER A 396 -19.73 17.82 -1.35
N GLY A 397 -19.07 16.67 -1.42
CA GLY A 397 -19.72 15.41 -1.05
C GLY A 397 -20.02 15.41 0.45
N SER A 398 -21.28 15.16 0.84
CA SER A 398 -21.51 14.33 2.02
C SER A 398 -21.02 12.93 1.68
N TYR A 399 -21.43 12.42 0.51
CA TYR A 399 -20.85 11.31 -0.26
C TYR A 399 -20.89 11.77 -1.71
N GLY A 400 -19.78 11.65 -2.43
CA GLY A 400 -19.77 11.98 -3.84
C GLY A 400 -18.61 11.33 -4.53
N LYS A 401 -18.91 10.42 -5.46
CA LYS A 401 -18.55 10.50 -6.88
C LYS A 401 -19.15 9.29 -7.61
N ILE A 402 -19.56 9.56 -8.86
CA ILE A 402 -20.47 8.86 -9.81
C ILE A 402 -21.02 7.54 -9.34
#